data_AF-A0A6P2T3B8-F1
#
_entry.id   AF-A0A6P2T3B8-F1
#
_cell.length_a   1.000
_cell.length_b   1.000
_cell.length_c   1.000
_cell.angle_alpha   90.00
_cell.angle_beta   90.00
_cell.angle_gamma   90.00
#
_symmetry.space_group_name_H-M   'P 1'
#
loop_
_entity.id
_entity.type
_entity.pdbx_description
1 polymer ?
#
loop_
_entity_poly.entity_id
_entity_poly.type
_entity_poly.pdbx_seq_one_letter_code
_entity_poly.pdbx_strand_id
1 'polypeptide(L)'
;MKLASLKDGTRDGQLIVVSRDLHTAAIADAIAPTLQRVLDDWAFYAPQLRDLYDALNHGRARNSFAFDPANCMAPLPRAFQWADGSAYVNHVELVRRARGAEMPPEFWTDPLMYQGGSDDFLGARDDVVCPSEEWGIDFEAEVAVITGDVRMSATPDEALKAVRLVTLVNDVSLRNLIPAELAKGFGFFQSKPATAFAPVAVTPDELGDEWREGRVHRPMIVHWNGKKVGQPDAGTDMVFHFGQLIAHAAKTRNLRAGSIVGSGTVSNKDAKRGYCCIAEKRCLETIEHGAPQTEFMRYGDTVRIEMFDTAGKSIFGAIEQSVAPPDGAA
;
A
#
# COMPACT_ATOMS: atom_id res chain seq x y z
N MET A 1 -15.82 4.03 7.38
CA MET A 1 -16.15 4.83 6.18
C MET A 1 -15.07 4.64 5.11
N LYS A 2 -15.45 4.79 3.85
CA LYS A 2 -14.58 4.56 2.67
C LYS A 2 -14.41 5.87 1.90
N LEU A 3 -13.17 6.28 1.65
CA LEU A 3 -12.81 7.54 0.99
C LEU A 3 -11.93 7.27 -0.24
N ALA A 4 -12.11 8.06 -1.28
CA ALA A 4 -11.30 8.02 -2.50
C ALA A 4 -11.11 9.44 -3.07
N SER A 5 -10.19 9.57 -4.03
CA SER A 5 -9.92 10.81 -4.75
C SER A 5 -10.15 10.60 -6.25
N LEU A 6 -11.08 11.35 -6.84
CA LEU A 6 -11.40 11.30 -8.27
C LEU A 6 -10.44 12.14 -9.10
N LYS A 7 -10.20 11.69 -10.33
CA LYS A 7 -9.54 12.46 -11.38
C LYS A 7 -10.46 13.63 -11.79
N ASP A 8 -10.09 14.85 -11.42
CA ASP A 8 -10.80 16.08 -11.80
C ASP A 8 -9.93 17.07 -12.61
N GLY A 9 -8.70 16.65 -12.96
CA GLY A 9 -7.69 17.46 -13.64
C GLY A 9 -6.84 18.32 -12.71
N THR A 10 -7.12 18.35 -11.41
CA THR A 10 -6.26 18.98 -10.41
C THR A 10 -5.21 18.00 -9.88
N ARG A 11 -4.22 18.51 -9.13
CA ARG A 11 -3.10 17.70 -8.61
C ARG A 11 -3.48 16.82 -7.42
N ASP A 12 -4.50 17.21 -6.66
CA ASP A 12 -4.92 16.50 -5.43
C ASP A 12 -6.21 15.70 -5.65
N GLY A 13 -6.79 15.81 -6.85
CA GLY A 13 -8.09 15.22 -7.19
C GLY A 13 -9.24 15.81 -6.38
N GLN A 14 -10.41 15.19 -6.52
CA GLN A 14 -11.62 15.56 -5.81
C GLN A 14 -12.02 14.49 -4.80
N LEU A 15 -12.20 14.87 -3.54
CA LEU A 15 -12.61 13.94 -2.49
C LEU A 15 -14.03 13.41 -2.73
N ILE A 16 -14.16 12.08 -2.63
CA ILE A 16 -15.45 11.39 -2.62
C ILE A 16 -15.58 10.43 -1.43
N VAL A 17 -16.82 10.20 -1.01
CA VAL A 17 -17.20 9.12 -0.11
C VAL A 17 -17.77 7.98 -0.93
N VAL A 18 -17.30 6.76 -0.68
CA VAL A 18 -17.69 5.54 -1.42
C VAL A 18 -18.58 4.66 -0.54
N SER A 19 -19.58 4.00 -1.10
CA SER A 19 -20.44 3.08 -0.37
C SER A 19 -19.68 1.83 0.07
N ARG A 20 -20.16 1.16 1.11
CA ARG A 20 -19.53 -0.03 1.69
C ARG A 20 -19.32 -1.14 0.67
N ASP A 21 -20.26 -1.31 -0.24
CA ASP A 21 -20.23 -2.31 -1.31
C ASP A 21 -19.45 -1.86 -2.57
N LEU A 22 -18.87 -0.65 -2.56
CA LEU A 22 -18.14 -0.06 -3.67
C LEU A 22 -18.96 0.13 -4.95
N HIS A 23 -20.29 0.18 -4.87
CA HIS A 23 -21.13 0.39 -6.06
C HIS A 23 -21.45 1.86 -6.33
N THR A 24 -21.48 2.69 -5.30
CA THR A 24 -21.90 4.09 -5.42
C THR A 24 -20.95 5.02 -4.68
N ALA A 25 -20.89 6.27 -5.11
CA ALA A 25 -20.11 7.32 -4.46
C ALA A 25 -20.88 8.64 -4.44
N ALA A 26 -20.42 9.56 -3.60
CA ALA A 26 -20.89 10.93 -3.54
C ALA A 26 -19.70 11.90 -3.41
N ILE A 27 -19.77 13.02 -4.13
CA ILE A 27 -18.79 14.11 -4.03
C ILE A 27 -18.92 14.77 -2.65
N ALA A 28 -17.78 15.05 -2.01
CA ALA A 28 -17.73 15.62 -0.67
C ALA A 28 -17.29 17.10 -0.66
N ASP A 29 -17.42 17.81 -1.79
CA ASP A 29 -16.95 19.19 -1.99
C ASP A 29 -17.54 20.21 -1.00
N ALA A 30 -18.78 20.04 -0.58
CA ALA A 30 -19.43 20.85 0.45
C ALA A 30 -18.83 20.65 1.86
N ILE A 31 -18.09 19.56 2.08
CA ILE A 31 -17.40 19.24 3.33
C ILE A 31 -15.93 19.64 3.21
N ALA A 32 -15.19 19.02 2.27
CA ALA A 32 -13.80 19.32 2.00
C ALA A 32 -13.44 18.97 0.54
N PRO A 33 -12.60 19.77 -0.13
CA PRO A 33 -12.26 19.55 -1.53
C PRO A 33 -11.36 18.32 -1.75
N THR A 34 -10.45 18.02 -0.81
CA THR A 34 -9.41 16.99 -0.96
C THR A 34 -9.26 16.15 0.30
N LEU A 35 -8.72 14.93 0.17
CA LEU A 35 -8.44 14.08 1.32
C LEU A 35 -7.39 14.67 2.26
N GLN A 36 -6.37 15.35 1.73
CA GLN A 36 -5.37 16.03 2.56
C GLN A 36 -6.02 17.10 3.45
N ARG A 37 -6.98 17.88 2.93
CA ARG A 37 -7.69 18.89 3.73
C ARG A 37 -8.48 18.26 4.89
N VAL A 38 -9.05 17.08 4.67
CA VAL A 38 -9.71 16.31 5.73
C VAL A 38 -8.70 15.87 6.79
N LEU A 39 -7.54 15.38 6.37
CA LEU A 39 -6.50 14.89 7.28
C LEU A 39 -5.91 16.03 8.13
N ASP A 40 -5.72 17.22 7.53
CA ASP A 40 -5.24 18.42 8.22
C ASP A 40 -6.15 18.85 9.39
N ASP A 41 -7.46 18.56 9.31
CA ASP A 41 -8.44 18.88 10.36
C ASP A 41 -9.46 17.74 10.54
N TRP A 42 -8.91 16.55 10.82
CA TRP A 42 -9.71 15.32 10.87
C TRP A 42 -10.87 15.38 11.86
N ALA A 43 -10.64 15.99 13.02
CA ALA A 43 -11.66 16.08 14.07
C ALA A 43 -12.89 16.89 13.62
N PHE A 44 -12.69 17.89 12.76
CA PHE A 44 -13.77 18.71 12.24
C PHE A 44 -14.49 18.05 11.05
N TYR A 45 -13.75 17.50 10.09
CA TYR A 45 -14.34 17.00 8.84
C TYR A 45 -14.85 15.55 8.92
N ALA A 46 -14.20 14.68 9.70
CA ALA A 46 -14.55 13.26 9.70
C ALA A 46 -15.99 12.94 10.15
N PRO A 47 -16.60 13.63 11.14
CA PRO A 47 -18.00 13.42 11.48
C PRO A 47 -18.95 13.70 10.32
N GLN A 48 -18.70 14.77 9.56
CA GLN A 48 -19.52 15.16 8.41
C GLN A 48 -19.41 14.14 7.27
N LEU A 49 -18.20 13.62 7.02
CA LEU A 49 -18.00 12.54 6.04
C LEU A 49 -18.67 11.24 6.47
N ARG A 50 -18.71 10.96 7.77
CA ARG A 50 -19.42 9.80 8.32
C ARG A 50 -20.92 9.92 8.11
N ASP A 51 -21.50 11.10 8.32
CA ASP A 51 -22.92 11.34 8.03
C ASP A 51 -23.23 11.14 6.53
N LEU A 52 -22.36 11.61 5.64
CA LEU A 52 -22.49 11.37 4.20
C LEU A 52 -22.35 9.88 3.85
N TYR A 53 -21.39 9.19 4.46
CA TYR A 53 -21.18 7.75 4.29
C TYR A 53 -22.41 6.94 4.73
N ASP A 54 -22.97 7.26 5.89
CA ASP A 54 -24.17 6.60 6.41
C ASP A 54 -25.40 6.92 5.53
N ALA A 55 -25.54 8.16 5.07
CA ALA A 55 -26.59 8.52 4.12
C ALA A 55 -26.45 7.74 2.80
N LEU A 56 -25.24 7.61 2.27
CA LEU A 56 -24.95 6.89 1.04
C LEU A 56 -25.30 5.40 1.17
N ASN A 57 -24.86 4.74 2.24
CA ASN A 57 -25.15 3.32 2.49
C ASN A 57 -26.64 3.03 2.74
N HIS A 58 -27.42 4.02 3.20
CA HIS A 58 -28.86 3.90 3.33
C HIS A 58 -29.65 4.35 2.09
N GLY A 59 -28.97 4.69 0.97
CA GLY A 59 -29.62 5.16 -0.25
C GLY A 59 -30.29 6.55 -0.12
N ARG A 60 -29.83 7.37 0.84
CA ARG A 60 -30.37 8.71 1.15
C ARG A 60 -29.47 9.87 0.73
N ALA A 61 -28.23 9.59 0.31
CA ALA A 61 -27.32 10.62 -0.19
C ALA A 61 -27.88 11.27 -1.46
N ARG A 62 -27.78 12.60 -1.56
CA ARG A 62 -28.15 13.34 -2.77
C ARG A 62 -27.03 13.22 -3.79
N ASN A 63 -27.39 13.22 -5.08
CA ASN A 63 -26.46 13.22 -6.20
C ASN A 63 -25.41 12.09 -6.14
N SER A 64 -25.78 10.91 -5.64
CA SER A 64 -24.91 9.74 -5.74
C SER A 64 -24.79 9.28 -7.19
N PHE A 65 -23.65 8.69 -7.52
CA PHE A 65 -23.35 8.16 -8.84
C PHE A 65 -22.69 6.78 -8.71
N ALA A 66 -22.64 6.04 -9.82
CA ALA A 66 -21.96 4.74 -9.85
C ALA A 66 -20.46 4.93 -9.60
N PHE A 67 -19.90 4.18 -8.65
CA PHE A 67 -18.47 4.23 -8.38
C PHE A 67 -17.71 3.42 -9.44
N ASP A 68 -16.70 4.03 -10.04
CA ASP A 68 -15.80 3.39 -10.99
C ASP A 68 -14.34 3.64 -10.57
N PRO A 69 -13.61 2.60 -10.11
CA PRO A 69 -12.21 2.69 -9.73
C PRO A 69 -11.28 3.26 -10.81
N ALA A 70 -11.61 3.15 -12.10
CA ALA A 70 -10.78 3.67 -13.19
C ALA A 70 -10.69 5.21 -13.19
N ASN A 71 -11.68 5.87 -12.60
CA ASN A 71 -11.73 7.32 -12.46
C ASN A 71 -11.05 7.81 -11.17
N CYS A 72 -10.49 6.91 -10.37
CA CYS A 72 -9.79 7.26 -9.12
C CYS A 72 -8.29 7.41 -9.33
N MET A 73 -7.71 8.33 -8.58
CA MET A 73 -6.28 8.44 -8.32
C MET A 73 -5.93 7.57 -7.08
N ALA A 74 -4.67 7.59 -6.63
CA ALA A 74 -4.37 7.18 -5.26
C ALA A 74 -5.17 8.03 -4.25
N PRO A 75 -5.55 7.51 -3.07
CA PRO A 75 -6.35 8.26 -2.09
C PRO A 75 -5.72 9.62 -1.73
N LEU A 76 -4.39 9.64 -1.59
CA LEU A 76 -3.58 10.86 -1.67
C LEU A 76 -2.78 10.76 -2.96
N PRO A 77 -3.10 11.52 -4.03
CA PRO A 77 -2.35 11.46 -5.30
C PRO A 77 -0.89 11.90 -5.16
N ARG A 78 -0.67 12.80 -4.20
CA ARG A 78 0.62 13.21 -3.66
C ARG A 78 0.47 13.36 -2.16
N ALA A 79 1.54 13.09 -1.43
CA ALA A 79 1.61 13.20 0.01
C ALA A 79 2.88 13.93 0.42
N PHE A 80 2.90 14.40 1.66
CA PHE A 80 4.10 15.01 2.22
C PHE A 80 5.12 13.97 2.70
N GLN A 81 4.73 12.70 2.85
CA GLN A 81 5.60 11.63 3.30
C GLN A 81 5.09 10.24 2.92
N TRP A 82 5.98 9.44 2.34
CA TRP A 82 5.88 7.98 2.22
C TRP A 82 7.09 7.35 2.91
N ALA A 83 6.85 6.59 3.98
CA ALA A 83 7.88 5.85 4.69
C ALA A 83 7.47 4.38 4.73
N ASP A 84 8.25 3.54 4.08
CA ASP A 84 7.90 2.13 3.95
C ASP A 84 8.81 1.24 4.81
N GLY A 85 8.16 0.30 5.49
CA GLY A 85 8.78 -0.60 6.45
C GLY A 85 9.19 -1.94 5.85
N SER A 86 9.75 -2.82 6.66
CA SER A 86 9.82 -4.25 6.35
C SER A 86 9.36 -5.05 7.56
N ALA A 87 8.04 -5.05 7.77
CA ALA A 87 7.40 -5.63 8.96
C ALA A 87 7.39 -7.15 8.98
N TYR A 88 7.43 -7.78 7.81
CA TYR A 88 7.45 -9.24 7.66
C TYR A 88 8.89 -9.70 7.52
N VAL A 89 9.56 -9.95 8.64
CA VAL A 89 10.99 -10.32 8.67
C VAL A 89 11.28 -11.61 7.88
N ASN A 90 10.29 -12.47 7.68
CA ASN A 90 10.36 -13.62 6.77
C ASN A 90 10.85 -13.24 5.36
N HIS A 91 10.35 -12.13 4.81
CA HIS A 91 10.77 -11.62 3.50
C HIS A 91 12.28 -11.33 3.47
N VAL A 92 12.78 -10.63 4.50
CA VAL A 92 14.19 -10.26 4.62
C VAL A 92 15.07 -11.49 4.85
N GLU A 93 14.60 -12.45 5.64
CA GLU A 93 15.26 -13.73 5.88
C GLU A 93 15.44 -14.51 4.57
N LEU A 94 14.42 -14.59 3.72
CA LEU A 94 14.51 -15.27 2.41
C LEU A 94 15.55 -14.62 1.49
N VAL A 95 15.57 -13.30 1.40
CA VAL A 95 16.55 -12.55 0.60
C VAL A 95 17.98 -12.83 1.07
N ARG A 96 18.21 -12.88 2.39
CA ARG A 96 19.54 -13.18 2.95
C ARG A 96 19.96 -14.62 2.75
N ARG A 97 19.05 -15.58 3.00
CA ARG A 97 19.30 -17.01 2.80
C ARG A 97 19.64 -17.33 1.34
N ALA A 98 18.93 -16.73 0.38
CA ALA A 98 19.23 -16.89 -1.05
C ALA A 98 20.63 -16.38 -1.44
N ARG A 99 21.24 -15.51 -0.63
CA ARG A 99 22.61 -14.99 -0.82
C ARG A 99 23.64 -15.67 0.08
N GLY A 100 23.27 -16.71 0.83
CA GLY A 100 24.14 -17.38 1.79
C GLY A 100 24.57 -16.49 2.96
N ALA A 101 23.80 -15.46 3.29
CA ALA A 101 24.09 -14.52 4.38
C ALA A 101 23.24 -14.82 5.61
N GLU A 102 23.83 -14.69 6.80
CA GLU A 102 23.08 -14.72 8.06
C GLU A 102 22.29 -13.43 8.27
N MET A 103 21.17 -13.56 8.98
CA MET A 103 20.34 -12.43 9.38
C MET A 103 20.83 -11.88 10.72
N PRO A 104 21.13 -10.57 10.80
CA PRO A 104 21.49 -9.94 12.06
C PRO A 104 20.31 -10.05 13.06
N PRO A 105 20.55 -10.46 14.33
CA PRO A 105 19.49 -10.63 15.32
C PRO A 105 18.62 -9.39 15.52
N GLU A 106 19.19 -8.20 15.36
CA GLU A 106 18.53 -6.92 15.50
C GLU A 106 17.36 -6.72 14.52
N PHE A 107 17.31 -7.43 13.39
CA PHE A 107 16.21 -7.31 12.41
C PHE A 107 14.87 -7.83 12.97
N TRP A 108 14.90 -8.61 14.06
CA TRP A 108 13.70 -9.05 14.77
C TRP A 108 13.21 -8.04 15.81
N THR A 109 14.01 -7.05 16.19
CA THR A 109 13.69 -6.11 17.28
C THR A 109 13.78 -4.64 16.87
N ASP A 110 14.42 -4.31 15.75
CA ASP A 110 14.55 -2.97 15.20
C ASP A 110 13.98 -2.94 13.77
N PRO A 111 12.86 -2.24 13.52
CA PRO A 111 12.26 -2.17 12.20
C PRO A 111 13.21 -1.61 11.15
N LEU A 112 13.19 -2.20 9.95
CA LEU A 112 13.75 -1.56 8.76
C LEU A 112 12.72 -0.60 8.19
N MET A 113 13.19 0.56 7.74
CA MET A 113 12.35 1.56 7.09
C MET A 113 13.19 2.42 6.13
N TYR A 114 12.60 2.83 5.02
CA TYR A 114 13.21 3.80 4.11
C TYR A 114 12.22 4.92 3.74
N GLN A 115 12.76 6.02 3.22
CA GLN A 115 11.98 7.14 2.71
C GLN A 115 11.72 6.93 1.22
N GLY A 116 10.45 6.77 0.84
CA GLY A 116 10.05 6.66 -0.57
C GLY A 116 9.64 7.99 -1.20
N GLY A 117 9.51 7.99 -2.53
CA GLY A 117 8.92 9.10 -3.28
C GLY A 117 7.42 9.24 -2.96
N SER A 118 6.93 10.48 -2.87
CA SER A 118 5.53 10.74 -2.46
C SER A 118 4.83 11.85 -3.23
N ASP A 119 5.49 12.39 -4.25
CA ASP A 119 5.05 13.57 -4.99
C ASP A 119 4.15 13.26 -6.19
N ASP A 120 4.13 12.02 -6.67
CA ASP A 120 3.34 11.57 -7.83
C ASP A 120 3.06 10.07 -7.77
N PHE A 121 1.98 9.68 -7.08
CA PHE A 121 1.59 8.27 -6.96
C PHE A 121 0.71 7.82 -8.11
N LEU A 122 0.82 6.54 -8.46
CA LEU A 122 -0.05 5.92 -9.45
C LEU A 122 -1.43 5.63 -8.85
N GLY A 123 -2.48 5.91 -9.63
CA GLY A 123 -3.81 5.40 -9.36
C GLY A 123 -3.88 3.89 -9.53
N ALA A 124 -4.90 3.29 -8.93
CA ALA A 124 -5.08 1.84 -8.92
C ALA A 124 -5.17 1.19 -10.31
N ARG A 125 -5.53 1.97 -11.33
CA ARG A 125 -5.71 1.53 -12.73
C ARG A 125 -4.74 2.18 -13.71
N ASP A 126 -3.77 2.93 -13.19
CA ASP A 126 -2.74 3.55 -14.02
C ASP A 126 -1.63 2.53 -14.30
N ASP A 127 -1.05 2.57 -15.50
CA ASP A 127 0.02 1.65 -15.86
C ASP A 127 1.29 1.89 -15.04
N VAL A 128 2.02 0.82 -14.76
CA VAL A 128 3.38 0.88 -14.23
C VAL A 128 4.32 1.17 -15.41
N VAL A 129 4.62 2.45 -15.61
CA VAL A 129 5.50 2.90 -16.70
C VAL A 129 6.96 2.69 -16.32
N CYS A 130 7.69 1.89 -17.10
CA CYS A 130 9.11 1.63 -16.89
C CYS A 130 9.88 1.76 -18.22
N PRO A 131 11.01 2.49 -18.28
CA PRO A 131 11.84 2.60 -19.48
C PRO A 131 12.49 1.31 -19.98
N SER A 132 12.72 0.33 -19.11
CA SER A 132 13.39 -0.92 -19.49
C SER A 132 12.95 -2.10 -18.63
N GLU A 133 12.55 -3.19 -19.28
CA GLU A 133 12.25 -4.47 -18.63
C GLU A 133 13.49 -5.11 -17.99
N GLU A 134 14.69 -4.79 -18.49
CA GLU A 134 15.96 -5.33 -17.96
C GLU A 134 16.21 -4.90 -16.51
N TRP A 135 15.49 -3.88 -16.02
CA TRP A 135 15.60 -3.40 -14.65
C TRP A 135 14.91 -4.31 -13.63
N GLY A 136 14.23 -5.36 -14.07
CA GLY A 136 13.63 -6.38 -13.21
C GLY A 136 12.41 -5.83 -12.48
N ILE A 137 11.37 -5.49 -13.26
CA ILE A 137 10.13 -4.89 -12.78
C ILE A 137 9.38 -5.89 -11.90
N ASP A 138 9.06 -5.50 -10.68
CA ASP A 138 8.41 -6.34 -9.69
C ASP A 138 7.30 -5.56 -8.97
N PHE A 139 6.23 -6.27 -8.63
CA PHE A 139 5.18 -5.77 -7.76
C PHE A 139 5.54 -6.09 -6.30
N GLU A 140 5.09 -5.25 -5.38
CA GLU A 140 5.17 -5.50 -3.93
C GLU A 140 3.80 -5.20 -3.31
N ALA A 141 3.04 -6.26 -3.03
CA ALA A 141 1.71 -6.10 -2.45
C ALA A 141 1.79 -5.89 -0.93
N GLU A 142 1.30 -4.74 -0.47
CA GLU A 142 1.40 -4.33 0.94
C GLU A 142 0.12 -3.71 1.49
N VAL A 143 0.12 -3.48 2.80
CA VAL A 143 -0.87 -2.65 3.48
C VAL A 143 -0.19 -1.37 3.96
N ALA A 144 -0.86 -0.23 3.82
CA ALA A 144 -0.40 1.03 4.39
C ALA A 144 -1.45 1.68 5.27
N VAL A 145 -0.97 2.51 6.19
CA VAL A 145 -1.80 3.38 7.02
C VAL A 145 -1.49 4.84 6.75
N ILE A 146 -2.52 5.68 6.81
CA ILE A 146 -2.41 7.14 6.74
C ILE A 146 -2.67 7.70 8.12
N THR A 147 -1.75 8.52 8.63
CA THR A 147 -1.80 9.03 10.00
C THR A 147 -2.36 10.45 10.07
N GLY A 148 -2.89 10.82 11.25
CA GLY A 148 -2.92 12.21 11.68
C GLY A 148 -1.53 12.70 12.10
N ASP A 149 -1.45 13.80 12.83
CA ASP A 149 -0.18 14.24 13.41
C ASP A 149 0.35 13.25 14.46
N VAL A 150 1.62 12.90 14.35
CA VAL A 150 2.37 12.09 15.32
C VAL A 150 3.55 12.91 15.82
N ARG A 151 3.64 13.06 17.14
CA ARG A 151 4.77 13.78 17.75
C ARG A 151 6.03 12.94 17.72
N MET A 152 7.16 13.63 17.61
CA MET A 152 8.48 13.03 17.80
C MET A 152 8.53 12.28 19.13
N SER A 153 9.14 11.09 19.10
CA SER A 153 9.26 10.17 20.23
C SER A 153 7.94 9.59 20.75
N ALA A 154 6.87 9.61 19.95
CA ALA A 154 5.63 8.92 20.29
C ALA A 154 5.88 7.43 20.55
N THR A 155 5.24 6.90 21.58
CA THR A 155 5.22 5.46 21.86
C THR A 155 4.42 4.70 20.80
N PRO A 156 4.61 3.37 20.62
CA PRO A 156 3.82 2.58 19.69
C PRO A 156 2.30 2.70 19.89
N ASP A 157 1.83 2.83 21.13
CA ASP A 157 0.40 2.97 21.45
C ASP A 157 -0.15 4.36 21.08
N GLU A 158 0.62 5.43 21.30
CA GLU A 158 0.25 6.78 20.87
C GLU A 158 0.25 6.88 19.34
N ALA A 159 1.26 6.30 18.71
CA ALA A 159 1.42 6.22 17.28
C ALA A 159 0.26 5.45 16.62
N LEU A 160 -0.15 4.32 17.19
CA LEU A 160 -1.27 3.53 16.66
C LEU A 160 -2.60 4.29 16.70
N LYS A 161 -2.85 5.09 17.75
CA LYS A 161 -4.06 5.94 17.86
C LYS A 161 -4.10 7.05 16.80
N ALA A 162 -2.97 7.36 16.16
CA ALA A 162 -2.90 8.36 15.11
C ALA A 162 -3.33 7.81 13.74
N VAL A 163 -3.50 6.50 13.57
CA VAL A 163 -4.02 5.93 12.31
C VAL A 163 -5.42 6.49 12.01
N ARG A 164 -5.63 6.96 10.79
CA ARG A 164 -6.90 7.50 10.29
C ARG A 164 -7.49 6.61 9.21
N LEU A 165 -6.64 6.13 8.31
CA LEU A 165 -7.06 5.33 7.18
C LEU A 165 -6.09 4.17 6.95
N VAL A 166 -6.59 3.13 6.31
CA VAL A 166 -5.87 1.93 5.85
C VAL A 166 -6.13 1.77 4.35
N THR A 167 -5.14 1.33 3.59
CA THR A 167 -5.26 1.05 2.15
C THR A 167 -4.29 -0.07 1.73
N LEU A 168 -4.42 -0.56 0.50
CA LEU A 168 -3.44 -1.47 -0.12
C LEU A 168 -2.44 -0.68 -0.97
N VAL A 169 -1.26 -1.27 -1.17
CA VAL A 169 -0.13 -0.68 -1.89
C VAL A 169 0.42 -1.66 -2.91
N ASN A 170 0.88 -1.13 -4.03
CA ASN A 170 1.86 -1.78 -4.91
C ASN A 170 3.15 -0.95 -4.89
N ASP A 171 4.14 -1.38 -4.11
CA ASP A 171 5.43 -0.70 -4.02
C ASP A 171 6.41 -1.17 -5.10
N VAL A 172 6.13 -0.71 -6.32
CA VAL A 172 6.84 -1.11 -7.54
C VAL A 172 8.34 -1.04 -7.34
N SER A 173 9.03 -2.10 -7.77
CA SER A 173 10.46 -2.26 -7.55
C SER A 173 11.20 -2.64 -8.81
N LEU A 174 12.39 -2.07 -9.00
CA LEU A 174 13.31 -2.36 -10.10
C LEU A 174 14.49 -3.16 -9.56
N ARG A 175 14.29 -4.47 -9.44
CA ARG A 175 15.15 -5.38 -8.67
C ARG A 175 16.59 -5.43 -9.12
N ASN A 176 16.86 -5.24 -10.41
CA ASN A 176 18.21 -5.29 -10.95
C ASN A 176 18.99 -3.99 -10.71
N LEU A 177 18.30 -2.88 -10.38
CA LEU A 177 18.95 -1.62 -9.97
C LEU A 177 19.31 -1.61 -8.48
N ILE A 178 18.56 -2.33 -7.65
CA ILE A 178 18.70 -2.35 -6.18
C ILE A 178 20.15 -2.62 -5.71
N PRO A 179 20.86 -3.67 -6.17
CA PRO A 179 22.18 -3.99 -5.60
C PRO A 179 23.21 -2.88 -5.79
N ALA A 180 23.28 -2.31 -7.01
CA ALA A 180 24.21 -1.24 -7.33
C ALA A 180 23.82 0.08 -6.66
N GLU A 181 22.52 0.33 -6.47
CA GLU A 181 22.05 1.53 -5.77
C GLU A 181 22.34 1.47 -4.26
N LEU A 182 22.01 0.35 -3.60
CA LEU A 182 22.31 0.17 -2.18
C LEU A 182 23.83 0.16 -1.90
N ALA A 183 24.64 -0.35 -2.84
CA ALA A 183 26.10 -0.29 -2.71
C ALA A 183 26.66 1.14 -2.68
N LYS A 184 25.91 2.16 -3.14
CA LYS A 184 26.28 3.58 -2.98
C LYS A 184 26.07 4.09 -1.56
N GLY A 185 25.33 3.37 -0.71
CA GLY A 185 25.12 3.70 0.69
C GLY A 185 24.04 4.75 0.98
N PHE A 186 23.20 5.11 -0.01
CA PHE A 186 22.18 6.17 0.09
C PHE A 186 20.74 5.65 0.06
N GLY A 187 20.54 4.35 0.30
CA GLY A 187 19.21 3.74 0.27
C GLY A 187 18.66 3.62 -1.15
N PHE A 188 17.34 3.57 -1.27
CA PHE A 188 16.63 3.44 -2.54
C PHE A 188 16.27 4.82 -3.10
N PHE A 189 16.34 4.96 -4.43
CA PHE A 189 15.83 6.14 -5.12
C PHE A 189 15.37 5.77 -6.53
N GLN A 190 16.28 5.39 -7.42
CA GLN A 190 15.98 4.98 -8.80
C GLN A 190 15.30 3.61 -8.83
N SER A 191 15.63 2.72 -7.88
CA SER A 191 15.11 1.36 -7.87
C SER A 191 13.71 1.21 -7.26
N LYS A 192 13.14 2.29 -6.72
CA LYS A 192 11.77 2.39 -6.19
C LYS A 192 11.03 3.53 -6.91
N PRO A 193 10.48 3.28 -8.11
CA PRO A 193 9.68 4.26 -8.86
C PRO A 193 8.34 4.57 -8.15
N ALA A 194 7.43 5.26 -8.84
CA ALA A 194 6.14 5.65 -8.28
C ALA A 194 5.35 4.45 -7.72
N THR A 195 5.04 4.50 -6.43
CA THR A 195 4.18 3.57 -5.72
C THR A 195 2.72 3.77 -6.15
N ALA A 196 1.94 2.68 -6.21
CA ALA A 196 0.50 2.74 -6.45
C ALA A 196 -0.31 2.38 -5.20
N PHE A 197 -1.54 2.88 -5.12
CA PHE A 197 -2.46 2.58 -4.02
C PHE A 197 -3.80 2.06 -4.51
N ALA A 198 -4.49 1.29 -3.68
CA ALA A 198 -5.88 0.91 -3.93
C ALA A 198 -6.78 2.15 -4.07
N PRO A 199 -7.88 2.06 -4.84
CA PRO A 199 -8.69 3.23 -5.16
C PRO A 199 -9.39 3.82 -3.93
N VAL A 200 -9.55 3.04 -2.85
CA VAL A 200 -10.25 3.44 -1.64
C VAL A 200 -9.35 3.22 -0.42
N ALA A 201 -9.27 4.25 0.43
CA ALA A 201 -8.78 4.13 1.79
C ALA A 201 -9.95 4.06 2.79
N VAL A 202 -9.84 3.21 3.80
CA VAL A 202 -10.94 2.95 4.76
C VAL A 202 -10.52 3.31 6.18
N THR A 203 -11.46 3.79 6.99
CA THR A 203 -11.19 3.97 8.43
C THR A 203 -11.07 2.62 9.13
N PRO A 204 -10.27 2.49 10.21
CA PRO A 204 -10.09 1.21 10.90
C PRO A 204 -11.39 0.52 11.34
N ASP A 205 -12.41 1.29 11.74
CA ASP A 205 -13.73 0.74 12.10
C ASP A 205 -14.45 0.02 10.94
N GLU A 206 -14.10 0.34 9.69
CA GLU A 206 -14.65 -0.34 8.51
C GLU A 206 -14.16 -1.79 8.39
N LEU A 207 -12.99 -2.09 8.97
CA LEU A 207 -12.39 -3.43 8.98
C LEU A 207 -12.94 -4.32 10.10
N GLY A 208 -13.67 -3.75 11.07
CA GLY A 208 -14.23 -4.47 12.22
C GLY A 208 -13.15 -5.24 12.99
N ASP A 209 -13.45 -6.49 13.34
CA ASP A 209 -12.54 -7.37 14.10
C ASP A 209 -11.27 -7.77 13.35
N GLU A 210 -11.20 -7.49 12.05
CA GLU A 210 -10.04 -7.78 11.21
C GLU A 210 -8.95 -6.70 11.37
N TRP A 211 -9.29 -5.55 11.93
CA TRP A 211 -8.30 -4.61 12.46
C TRP A 211 -8.10 -4.85 13.96
N ARG A 212 -7.02 -5.55 14.30
CA ARG A 212 -6.66 -5.87 15.70
C ARG A 212 -5.15 -5.90 15.87
N GLU A 213 -4.69 -5.64 17.08
CA GLU A 213 -3.26 -5.64 17.43
C GLU A 213 -2.39 -4.72 16.53
N GLY A 214 -3.01 -3.68 15.95
CA GLY A 214 -2.38 -2.76 15.00
C GLY A 214 -2.02 -3.39 13.65
N ARG A 215 -2.77 -4.41 13.22
CA ARG A 215 -2.60 -5.16 11.96
C ARG A 215 -3.94 -5.37 11.26
N VAL A 216 -3.88 -5.69 9.97
CA VAL A 216 -5.04 -6.18 9.19
C VAL A 216 -4.93 -7.69 9.05
N HIS A 217 -5.88 -8.44 9.58
CA HIS A 217 -5.89 -9.91 9.51
C HIS A 217 -6.79 -10.41 8.39
N ARG A 218 -6.35 -10.28 7.14
CA ARG A 218 -7.02 -10.84 5.98
C ARG A 218 -6.01 -11.31 4.93
N PRO A 219 -6.36 -12.28 4.08
CA PRO A 219 -5.55 -12.64 2.92
C PRO A 219 -5.39 -11.48 1.93
N MET A 220 -4.14 -11.19 1.57
CA MET A 220 -3.76 -10.33 0.45
C MET A 220 -3.81 -11.16 -0.84
N ILE A 221 -4.82 -10.95 -1.69
CA ILE A 221 -4.97 -11.73 -2.92
C ILE A 221 -4.22 -11.05 -4.06
N VAL A 222 -3.24 -11.75 -4.62
CA VAL A 222 -2.42 -11.27 -5.72
C VAL A 222 -2.59 -12.18 -6.94
N HIS A 223 -2.93 -11.58 -8.08
CA HIS A 223 -2.89 -12.23 -9.38
C HIS A 223 -1.83 -11.58 -10.26
N TRP A 224 -1.06 -12.40 -10.98
CA TRP A 224 -0.14 -11.97 -12.01
C TRP A 224 -0.53 -12.67 -13.31
N ASN A 225 -0.81 -11.89 -14.36
CA ASN A 225 -1.31 -12.37 -15.65
C ASN A 225 -2.57 -13.26 -15.50
N GLY A 226 -3.50 -12.81 -14.65
CA GLY A 226 -4.75 -13.52 -14.35
C GLY A 226 -4.61 -14.77 -13.48
N LYS A 227 -3.39 -15.23 -13.18
CA LYS A 227 -3.15 -16.39 -12.31
C LYS A 227 -2.94 -15.92 -10.88
N LYS A 228 -3.67 -16.53 -9.92
CA LYS A 228 -3.44 -16.28 -8.49
C LYS A 228 -2.05 -16.79 -8.08
N VAL A 229 -1.21 -15.89 -7.57
CA VAL A 229 0.17 -16.17 -7.14
C VAL A 229 0.37 -15.97 -5.63
N GLY A 230 -0.47 -15.16 -4.98
CA GLY A 230 -0.38 -14.83 -3.57
C GLY A 230 -1.74 -14.79 -2.87
N GLN A 231 -1.76 -15.30 -1.64
CA GLN A 231 -2.82 -15.16 -0.64
C GLN A 231 -2.28 -15.19 0.82
N PRO A 232 -1.10 -14.61 1.13
CA PRO A 232 -0.64 -14.52 2.51
C PRO A 232 -1.59 -13.67 3.35
N ASP A 233 -1.75 -14.02 4.62
CA ASP A 233 -2.53 -13.24 5.57
C ASP A 233 -1.69 -12.06 6.07
N ALA A 234 -2.20 -10.84 5.93
CA ALA A 234 -1.49 -9.61 6.27
C ALA A 234 -1.26 -9.40 7.79
N GLY A 235 -1.95 -10.14 8.65
CA GLY A 235 -1.72 -10.07 10.09
C GLY A 235 -0.72 -11.13 10.57
N THR A 236 -0.57 -12.20 9.80
CA THR A 236 0.30 -13.34 10.11
C THR A 236 1.75 -13.01 9.77
N ASP A 237 2.69 -13.42 10.63
CA ASP A 237 4.14 -13.17 10.50
C ASP A 237 4.57 -11.70 10.39
N MET A 238 3.66 -10.74 10.58
CA MET A 238 3.96 -9.31 10.69
C MET A 238 4.58 -9.01 12.08
N VAL A 239 5.91 -9.04 12.16
CA VAL A 239 6.68 -8.88 13.41
C VAL A 239 6.42 -7.52 14.05
N PHE A 240 6.43 -6.46 13.24
CA PHE A 240 6.22 -5.10 13.71
C PHE A 240 4.83 -4.59 13.29
N HIS A 241 3.94 -4.31 14.23
CA HIS A 241 2.64 -3.73 13.91
C HIS A 241 2.76 -2.24 13.51
N PHE A 242 1.71 -1.65 12.94
CA PHE A 242 1.77 -0.27 12.43
C PHE A 242 2.16 0.76 13.51
N GLY A 243 1.66 0.63 14.74
CA GLY A 243 2.11 1.45 15.86
C GLY A 243 3.63 1.45 16.07
N GLN A 244 4.30 0.30 15.96
CA GLN A 244 5.76 0.20 16.06
C GLN A 244 6.46 0.86 14.88
N LEU A 245 5.96 0.67 13.65
CA LEU A 245 6.53 1.29 12.45
C LEU A 245 6.42 2.82 12.50
N ILE A 246 5.26 3.34 12.89
CA ILE A 246 5.01 4.77 13.03
C ILE A 246 5.90 5.35 14.15
N ALA A 247 6.00 4.68 15.30
CA ALA A 247 6.88 5.11 16.39
C ALA A 247 8.37 5.09 15.98
N HIS A 248 8.79 4.09 15.21
CA HIS A 248 10.14 4.04 14.63
C HIS A 248 10.39 5.25 13.72
N ALA A 249 9.47 5.55 12.80
CA ALA A 249 9.55 6.73 11.93
C ALA A 249 9.59 8.05 12.72
N ALA A 250 8.83 8.13 13.81
CA ALA A 250 8.71 9.31 14.66
C ALA A 250 9.84 9.44 15.70
N LYS A 251 10.81 8.52 15.77
CA LYS A 251 11.86 8.53 16.80
C LYS A 251 12.61 9.86 16.91
N THR A 252 12.85 10.54 15.78
CA THR A 252 13.63 11.78 15.71
C THR A 252 12.97 12.89 14.89
N ARG A 253 11.69 12.72 14.53
CA ARG A 253 10.92 13.70 13.76
C ARG A 253 9.44 13.61 14.12
N ASN A 254 8.70 14.69 13.86
CA ASN A 254 7.24 14.59 13.81
C ASN A 254 6.82 13.97 12.47
N LEU A 255 5.70 13.25 12.46
CA LEU A 255 4.99 12.92 11.23
C LEU A 255 3.75 13.81 11.15
N ARG A 256 3.51 14.41 9.99
CA ARG A 256 2.36 15.29 9.78
C ARG A 256 1.14 14.52 9.31
N ALA A 257 -0.05 15.05 9.56
CA ALA A 257 -1.28 14.50 9.03
C ALA A 257 -1.18 14.25 7.52
N GLY A 258 -1.57 13.05 7.08
CA GLY A 258 -1.36 12.58 5.71
C GLY A 258 -0.02 11.86 5.46
N SER A 259 0.81 11.66 6.49
CA SER A 259 1.95 10.75 6.37
C SER A 259 1.47 9.32 6.14
N ILE A 260 2.06 8.66 5.14
CA ILE A 260 1.75 7.29 4.78
C ILE A 260 2.87 6.38 5.31
N VAL A 261 2.50 5.31 6.02
CA VAL A 261 3.43 4.29 6.53
C VAL A 261 3.05 2.93 5.97
N GLY A 262 3.96 2.32 5.22
CA GLY A 262 3.80 1.01 4.59
C GLY A 262 4.26 -0.13 5.50
N SER A 263 3.70 -1.31 5.26
CA SER A 263 4.09 -2.51 6.00
C SER A 263 5.37 -3.15 5.46
N GLY A 264 5.78 -2.85 4.23
CA GLY A 264 6.59 -3.74 3.43
C GLY A 264 5.76 -4.91 2.87
N THR A 265 6.29 -5.57 1.84
CA THR A 265 5.69 -6.75 1.19
C THR A 265 5.11 -7.75 2.21
N VAL A 266 3.82 -8.08 2.07
CA VAL A 266 3.17 -9.10 2.90
C VAL A 266 3.79 -10.47 2.64
N SER A 267 4.31 -11.10 3.69
CA SER A 267 5.00 -12.38 3.58
C SER A 267 4.64 -13.30 4.74
N ASN A 268 4.40 -14.58 4.45
CA ASN A 268 4.13 -15.61 5.46
C ASN A 268 5.13 -16.77 5.31
N LYS A 269 5.47 -17.41 6.42
CA LYS A 269 6.36 -18.58 6.43
C LYS A 269 5.77 -19.80 5.70
N ASP A 270 4.44 -19.91 5.68
CA ASP A 270 3.75 -20.95 4.93
C ASP A 270 3.78 -20.65 3.42
N ALA A 271 4.76 -21.24 2.73
CA ALA A 271 4.93 -21.09 1.28
C ALA A 271 3.69 -21.51 0.45
N LYS A 272 2.75 -22.29 1.01
CA LYS A 272 1.49 -22.64 0.31
C LYS A 272 0.57 -21.44 0.13
N ARG A 273 0.80 -20.35 0.86
CA ARG A 273 0.09 -19.08 0.69
C ARG A 273 0.59 -18.26 -0.49
N GLY A 274 1.64 -18.70 -1.17
CA GLY A 274 2.20 -18.00 -2.33
C GLY A 274 3.04 -16.79 -1.91
N TYR A 275 3.14 -15.80 -2.80
CA TYR A 275 4.04 -14.66 -2.63
C TYR A 275 3.38 -13.35 -3.06
N CYS A 276 3.82 -12.25 -2.44
CA CYS A 276 3.38 -10.89 -2.77
C CYS A 276 4.44 -10.07 -3.53
N CYS A 277 5.57 -10.69 -3.90
CA CYS A 277 6.53 -10.14 -4.87
C CYS A 277 7.29 -11.27 -5.58
N ILE A 278 7.70 -11.03 -6.83
CA ILE A 278 8.45 -12.01 -7.65
C ILE A 278 9.83 -12.27 -7.03
N ALA A 279 10.45 -11.26 -6.42
CA ALA A 279 11.73 -11.43 -5.74
C ALA A 279 11.70 -12.54 -4.67
N GLU A 280 10.61 -12.66 -3.91
CA GLU A 280 10.45 -13.73 -2.92
C GLU A 280 10.37 -15.11 -3.59
N LYS A 281 9.58 -15.24 -4.66
CA LYS A 281 9.50 -16.47 -5.45
C LYS A 281 10.87 -16.88 -5.99
N ARG A 282 11.64 -15.92 -6.52
CA ARG A 282 13.00 -16.15 -7.02
C ARG A 282 13.97 -16.54 -5.92
N CYS A 283 13.83 -15.99 -4.70
CA CYS A 283 14.64 -16.40 -3.54
C CYS A 283 14.34 -17.85 -3.15
N LEU A 284 13.07 -18.25 -3.09
CA LEU A 284 12.67 -19.63 -2.82
C LEU A 284 13.24 -20.60 -3.87
N GLU A 285 13.13 -20.27 -5.16
CA GLU A 285 13.72 -21.07 -6.24
C GLU A 285 15.24 -21.20 -6.13
N THR A 286 15.92 -20.13 -5.73
CA THR A 286 17.37 -20.15 -5.52
C THR A 286 17.73 -21.10 -4.36
N ILE A 287 16.96 -21.09 -3.28
CA ILE A 287 17.17 -21.97 -2.14
C ILE A 287 16.88 -23.44 -2.49
N GLU A 288 15.83 -23.71 -3.28
CA GLU A 288 15.40 -25.06 -3.63
C GLU A 288 16.17 -25.67 -4.81
N HIS A 289 16.56 -24.86 -5.78
CA HIS A 289 17.09 -25.31 -7.08
C HIS A 289 18.44 -24.69 -7.45
N GLY A 290 19.00 -23.81 -6.61
CA GLY A 290 20.31 -23.19 -6.81
C GLY A 290 20.31 -21.96 -7.72
N ALA A 291 19.20 -21.65 -8.41
CA ALA A 291 19.06 -20.49 -9.27
C ALA A 291 17.59 -20.05 -9.40
N PRO A 292 17.33 -18.75 -9.63
CA PRO A 292 15.98 -18.27 -9.91
C PRO A 292 15.53 -18.71 -11.32
N GLN A 293 14.26 -19.09 -11.45
CA GLN A 293 13.65 -19.56 -12.69
C GLN A 293 12.55 -18.61 -13.19
N THR A 294 11.76 -18.05 -12.27
CA THR A 294 10.68 -17.12 -12.58
C THR A 294 11.25 -15.78 -13.03
N GLU A 295 10.90 -15.32 -14.23
CA GLU A 295 11.28 -13.98 -14.72
C GLU A 295 10.54 -12.87 -13.99
N PHE A 296 11.06 -11.63 -14.07
CA PHE A 296 10.36 -10.43 -13.64
C PHE A 296 9.30 -10.00 -14.66
N MET A 297 8.48 -9.00 -14.31
CA MET A 297 7.42 -8.52 -15.18
C MET A 297 7.97 -7.91 -16.48
N ARG A 298 7.22 -8.10 -17.56
CA ARG A 298 7.45 -7.57 -18.91
C ARG A 298 6.34 -6.61 -19.32
N TYR A 299 6.54 -5.83 -20.37
CA TYR A 299 5.51 -4.99 -20.96
C TYR A 299 4.28 -5.82 -21.34
N GLY A 300 3.11 -5.33 -20.96
CA GLY A 300 1.84 -6.03 -21.10
C GLY A 300 1.52 -7.02 -19.98
N ASP A 301 2.47 -7.35 -19.09
CA ASP A 301 2.14 -8.10 -17.88
C ASP A 301 1.22 -7.28 -16.98
N THR A 302 0.32 -7.97 -16.29
CA THR A 302 -0.69 -7.38 -15.43
C THR A 302 -0.58 -7.90 -14.01
N VAL A 303 -0.74 -7.02 -13.03
CA VAL A 303 -0.86 -7.39 -11.61
C VAL A 303 -2.19 -6.90 -11.06
N ARG A 304 -2.88 -7.75 -10.30
CA ARG A 304 -4.08 -7.39 -9.51
C ARG A 304 -3.86 -7.69 -8.04
N ILE A 305 -4.02 -6.69 -7.18
CA ILE A 305 -3.88 -6.78 -5.72
C ILE A 305 -5.20 -6.35 -5.07
N GLU A 306 -5.77 -7.23 -4.25
CA GLU A 306 -7.08 -7.00 -3.65
C GLU A 306 -7.23 -7.74 -2.31
N MET A 307 -8.11 -7.22 -1.45
CA MET A 307 -8.46 -7.83 -0.17
C MET A 307 -9.97 -7.83 0.03
N PHE A 308 -10.49 -8.96 0.52
CA PHE A 308 -11.92 -9.20 0.69
C PHE A 308 -12.29 -9.37 2.17
N ASP A 309 -13.48 -8.89 2.53
CA ASP A 309 -14.08 -9.13 3.84
C ASP A 309 -14.49 -10.61 4.02
N THR A 310 -15.02 -10.95 5.19
CA THR A 310 -15.50 -12.30 5.52
C THR A 310 -16.68 -12.75 4.66
N ALA A 311 -17.42 -11.81 4.06
CA ALA A 311 -18.52 -12.07 3.14
C ALA A 311 -18.08 -12.15 1.66
N GLY A 312 -16.78 -12.00 1.38
CA GLY A 312 -16.23 -12.04 0.03
C GLY A 312 -16.41 -10.75 -0.76
N LYS A 313 -16.72 -9.62 -0.11
CA LYS A 313 -16.81 -8.30 -0.76
C LYS A 313 -15.48 -7.58 -0.70
N SER A 314 -15.13 -6.87 -1.77
CA SER A 314 -13.90 -6.09 -1.84
C SER A 314 -13.90 -4.95 -0.81
N ILE A 315 -12.82 -4.83 -0.04
CA ILE A 315 -12.71 -3.82 1.02
C ILE A 315 -12.25 -2.49 0.42
N PHE A 316 -11.15 -2.51 -0.31
CA PHE A 316 -10.46 -1.31 -0.80
C PHE A 316 -10.67 -1.06 -2.31
N GLY A 317 -11.37 -1.96 -2.99
CA GLY A 317 -11.22 -2.12 -4.44
C GLY A 317 -9.88 -2.79 -4.77
N ALA A 318 -9.60 -2.96 -6.05
CA ALA A 318 -8.36 -3.58 -6.52
C ALA A 318 -7.43 -2.56 -7.14
N ILE A 319 -6.14 -2.71 -6.84
CA ILE A 319 -5.07 -2.26 -7.72
C ILE A 319 -5.03 -3.26 -8.88
N GLU A 320 -5.12 -2.78 -10.12
CA GLU A 320 -5.02 -3.60 -11.33
C GLU A 320 -4.31 -2.77 -12.40
N GLN A 321 -3.03 -3.09 -12.61
CA GLN A 321 -2.11 -2.30 -13.42
C GLN A 321 -1.45 -3.18 -14.48
N SER A 322 -1.15 -2.59 -15.64
CA SER A 322 -0.29 -3.20 -16.66
C SER A 322 1.08 -2.55 -16.64
N VAL A 323 2.12 -3.29 -17.02
CA VAL A 323 3.44 -2.69 -17.23
C VAL A 323 3.52 -2.13 -18.65
N ALA A 324 3.99 -0.89 -18.79
CA ALA A 324 4.06 -0.20 -20.07
C ALA A 324 5.41 0.51 -20.29
N PRO A 325 5.86 0.67 -21.54
CA PRO A 325 6.98 1.57 -21.84
C PRO A 325 6.54 3.05 -21.73
N PRO A 326 7.48 4.01 -21.63
CA PRO A 326 7.15 5.43 -21.73
C PRO A 326 6.56 5.77 -23.10
N ASP A 327 5.67 6.78 -23.16
CA ASP A 327 5.05 7.24 -24.40
C ASP A 327 6.08 7.50 -25.51
N GLY A 328 5.87 6.89 -26.68
CA GLY A 328 6.72 7.06 -27.86
C GLY A 328 7.91 6.08 -27.99
N ALA A 329 8.06 5.13 -27.06
CA ALA A 329 8.99 4.01 -27.18
C ALA A 329 8.28 2.78 -27.78
N ALA A 330 8.17 2.73 -29.11
CA ALA A 330 7.77 1.54 -29.88
C ALA A 330 8.77 1.27 -30.98
#